data_AF-A0A976K6J8-F1
#
_entry.id   AF-A0A976K6J8-F1
#
_cell.length_a   1.000
_cell.length_b   1.000
_cell.length_c   1.000
_cell.angle_alpha   90.00
_cell.angle_beta   90.00
_cell.angle_gamma   90.00
#
_symmetry.space_group_name_H-M   'P 1'
#
loop_
_entity.id
_entity.type
_entity.pdbx_description
1 polymer ?
#
loop_
_entity_poly.entity_id
_entity_poly.type
_entity_poly.pdbx_seq_one_letter_code
_entity_poly.pdbx_strand_id
1 'polypeptide(L)'
;MMSEKQRKFREQYKDRISPFYNGAVHVGVIYVAGIAAITYCIGQLQQPTWEWLLILPVALAGNFVEWGMHKYVMHRRIDVFALRAIYERHTREHHQYFTDNDPTIDTVREFRIVFFPWRVLAVLGVFGLALWWVTARLINTDAAYIVYMTLVGHYLIYEAFHLCCHVHENWFVRNVPFINTIRRHHTAHHNQGIMMHLNMNLTFPVADWLMKTSDLKRGLLGHLFNGYDETHIRPELKPIIQRFRTSQTQEERVTLDGPLLSMEEQKALG
;
A
#
# COMPACT_ATOMS: atom_id res chain seq x y z
N MET A 1 -15.05 1.38 17.55
CA MET A 1 -14.61 0.53 18.69
C MET A 1 -14.23 -0.82 18.11
N MET A 2 -13.07 -1.37 18.50
CA MET A 2 -12.59 -2.68 18.01
C MET A 2 -13.57 -3.79 18.36
N SER A 3 -13.89 -4.67 17.41
CA SER A 3 -14.70 -5.87 17.69
C SER A 3 -13.89 -6.91 18.47
N GLU A 4 -14.58 -7.77 19.22
CA GLU A 4 -13.92 -8.86 19.96
C GLU A 4 -13.22 -9.84 19.02
N LYS A 5 -13.79 -10.05 17.82
CA LYS A 5 -13.19 -10.83 16.73
C LYS A 5 -11.86 -10.23 16.28
N GLN A 6 -11.81 -8.91 16.03
CA GLN A 6 -10.57 -8.23 15.64
C GLN A 6 -9.52 -8.29 16.76
N ARG A 7 -9.93 -8.06 18.02
CA ARG A 7 -9.03 -8.12 19.18
C ARG A 7 -8.35 -9.49 19.30
N LYS A 8 -9.14 -10.57 19.27
CA LYS A 8 -8.61 -11.95 19.28
C LYS A 8 -7.71 -12.24 18.09
N PHE A 9 -8.07 -11.75 16.91
CA PHE A 9 -7.22 -11.89 15.72
C PHE A 9 -5.86 -11.22 15.90
N ARG A 10 -5.82 -9.98 16.42
CA ARG A 10 -4.56 -9.26 16.68
C ARG A 10 -3.69 -10.00 17.69
N GLU A 11 -4.27 -10.53 18.77
CA GLU A 11 -3.55 -11.33 19.78
C GLU A 11 -2.95 -12.59 19.16
N GLN A 12 -3.76 -13.39 18.46
CA GLN A 12 -3.30 -14.61 17.78
C GLN A 12 -2.26 -14.33 16.69
N TYR A 13 -2.36 -13.20 15.99
CA TYR A 13 -1.34 -12.80 15.03
C TYR A 13 -0.02 -12.51 15.73
N LYS A 14 -0.03 -11.70 16.80
CA LYS A 14 1.16 -11.33 17.57
C LYS A 14 1.86 -12.55 18.19
N ASP A 15 1.10 -13.51 18.70
CA ASP A 15 1.62 -14.74 19.29
C ASP A 15 2.31 -15.65 18.25
N ARG A 16 1.87 -15.60 16.99
CA ARG A 16 2.47 -16.36 15.87
C ARG A 16 3.71 -15.68 15.28
N ILE A 17 3.99 -14.42 15.62
CA ILE A 17 5.23 -13.78 15.20
C ILE A 17 6.39 -14.54 15.84
N SER A 18 7.40 -14.92 15.06
CA SER A 18 8.58 -15.63 15.56
C SER A 18 9.26 -14.85 16.70
N PRO A 19 9.72 -15.49 17.78
CA PRO A 19 10.51 -14.83 18.83
C PRO A 19 11.80 -14.21 18.28
N PHE A 20 12.34 -14.73 17.17
CA PHE A 20 13.53 -14.19 16.50
C PHE A 20 13.24 -13.02 15.55
N TYR A 21 11.97 -12.67 15.32
CA TYR A 21 11.64 -11.51 14.51
C TYR A 21 11.93 -10.21 15.26
N ASN A 22 12.71 -9.33 14.64
CA ASN A 22 12.95 -7.98 15.11
C ASN A 22 12.54 -6.98 14.01
N GLY A 23 11.53 -6.15 14.30
CA GLY A 23 10.99 -5.19 13.33
C GLY A 23 11.99 -4.10 12.95
N ALA A 24 12.82 -3.64 13.88
CA ALA A 24 13.84 -2.63 13.60
C ALA A 24 14.92 -3.19 12.66
N VAL A 25 15.36 -4.43 12.86
CA VAL A 25 16.29 -5.10 11.93
C VAL A 25 15.65 -5.29 10.56
N HIS A 26 14.39 -5.72 10.50
CA HIS A 26 13.67 -5.91 9.23
C HIS A 26 13.63 -4.61 8.41
N VAL A 27 13.20 -3.51 9.04
CA VAL A 27 13.16 -2.19 8.41
C VAL A 27 14.55 -1.69 8.07
N GLY A 28 15.52 -1.86 8.98
CA GLY A 28 16.91 -1.48 8.78
C GLY A 28 17.51 -2.15 7.54
N VAL A 29 17.29 -3.45 7.34
CA VAL A 29 17.74 -4.18 6.14
C VAL A 29 17.12 -3.60 4.87
N ILE A 30 15.81 -3.33 4.86
CA ILE A 30 15.11 -2.77 3.71
C ILE A 30 15.71 -1.41 3.31
N TYR A 31 15.84 -0.48 4.27
CA TYR A 31 16.32 0.87 3.97
C TYR A 31 17.81 0.91 3.69
N VAL A 32 18.65 0.17 4.42
CA VAL A 32 20.09 0.12 4.13
C VAL A 32 20.34 -0.45 2.74
N ALA A 33 19.69 -1.56 2.37
CA ALA A 33 19.85 -2.14 1.05
C ALA A 33 19.34 -1.22 -0.06
N GLY A 34 18.17 -0.59 0.11
CA GLY A 34 17.60 0.32 -0.87
C GLY A 34 18.41 1.60 -1.05
N ILE A 35 18.84 2.23 0.06
CA ILE A 35 19.71 3.42 0.02
C ILE A 35 21.06 3.08 -0.61
N ALA A 36 21.68 1.96 -0.23
CA ALA A 36 22.94 1.52 -0.82
C ALA A 36 22.81 1.29 -2.34
N ALA A 37 21.71 0.69 -2.80
CA ALA A 37 21.43 0.50 -4.22
C ALA A 37 21.28 1.85 -4.95
N ILE A 38 20.54 2.80 -4.39
CA ILE A 38 20.39 4.15 -4.97
C ILE A 38 21.74 4.87 -5.01
N THR A 39 22.50 4.88 -3.90
CA THR A 39 23.82 5.50 -3.82
C THR A 39 24.79 4.88 -4.83
N TYR A 40 24.76 3.56 -4.99
CA TYR A 40 25.54 2.87 -6.00
C TYR A 40 25.16 3.37 -7.41
N CYS A 41 23.87 3.39 -7.76
CA CYS A 41 23.42 3.87 -9.06
C CYS A 41 23.87 5.31 -9.34
N ILE A 42 23.73 6.22 -8.36
CA ILE A 42 24.19 7.61 -8.47
C ILE A 42 25.69 7.66 -8.77
N GLY A 43 26.50 6.84 -8.09
CA GLY A 43 27.94 6.77 -8.32
C GLY A 43 28.35 6.16 -9.66
N GLN A 44 27.43 5.51 -10.38
CA GLN A 44 27.65 4.98 -11.73
C GLN A 44 27.18 5.93 -12.84
N LEU A 45 26.44 6.99 -12.51
CA LEU A 45 26.01 7.98 -13.49
C LEU A 45 27.22 8.74 -14.03
N GLN A 46 27.27 8.91 -15.34
CA GLN A 46 28.36 9.64 -15.99
C GLN A 46 27.98 11.10 -16.19
N GLN A 47 27.09 11.38 -17.15
CA GLN A 47 26.61 12.72 -17.46
C GLN A 47 25.15 12.65 -17.94
N PRO A 48 24.22 12.21 -17.09
CA PRO A 48 22.81 12.12 -17.45
C PRO A 48 22.25 13.51 -17.76
N THR A 49 21.50 13.61 -18.86
CA THR A 49 20.87 14.84 -19.33
C THR A 49 19.35 14.67 -19.33
N TRP A 50 18.77 14.31 -20.46
CA TRP A 50 17.33 14.07 -20.62
C TRP A 50 16.89 12.78 -19.93
N GLU A 51 17.81 11.87 -19.62
CA GLU A 51 17.51 10.59 -18.95
C GLU A 51 16.81 10.81 -17.61
N TRP A 52 17.07 11.93 -16.92
CA TRP A 52 16.36 12.32 -15.69
C TRP A 52 14.84 12.41 -15.88
N LEU A 53 14.38 12.73 -17.09
CA LEU A 53 12.96 12.78 -17.41
C LEU A 53 12.30 11.39 -17.31
N LEU A 54 13.07 10.29 -17.35
CA LEU A 54 12.56 8.93 -17.19
C LEU A 54 12.04 8.63 -15.78
N ILE A 55 12.43 9.41 -14.76
CA ILE A 55 11.89 9.26 -13.39
C ILE A 55 10.36 9.32 -13.41
N LEU A 56 9.79 10.32 -14.10
CA LEU A 56 8.35 10.55 -14.08
C LEU A 56 7.54 9.39 -14.71
N PRO A 57 7.78 8.96 -15.97
CA PRO A 57 7.03 7.85 -16.55
C PRO A 57 7.28 6.53 -15.82
N VAL A 58 8.49 6.29 -15.29
CA VAL A 58 8.78 5.08 -14.50
C VAL A 58 8.05 5.10 -13.16
N ALA A 59 8.03 6.23 -12.46
CA ALA A 59 7.29 6.38 -11.20
C ALA A 59 5.78 6.25 -11.41
N LEU A 60 5.25 6.81 -12.51
CA LEU A 60 3.86 6.63 -12.90
C LEU A 60 3.55 5.17 -13.24
N ALA A 61 4.38 4.51 -14.04
CA ALA A 61 4.23 3.07 -14.31
C ALA A 61 4.24 2.25 -13.01
N GLY A 62 5.17 2.54 -12.10
CA GLY A 62 5.23 1.95 -10.76
C GLY A 62 3.93 2.15 -9.98
N ASN A 63 3.36 3.35 -10.01
CA ASN A 63 2.09 3.66 -9.35
C ASN A 63 0.90 2.85 -9.90
N PHE A 64 0.86 2.61 -11.21
CA PHE A 64 -0.16 1.74 -11.83
C PHE A 64 0.09 0.25 -11.52
N VAL A 65 1.34 -0.18 -11.47
CA VAL A 65 1.71 -1.54 -11.06
C VAL A 65 1.31 -1.77 -9.60
N GLU A 66 1.57 -0.82 -8.71
CA GLU A 66 1.14 -0.84 -7.31
C GLU A 66 -0.38 -1.01 -7.21
N TRP A 67 -1.14 -0.14 -7.88
CA TRP A 67 -2.59 -0.21 -7.94
C TRP A 67 -3.10 -1.57 -8.47
N GLY A 68 -2.51 -2.05 -9.56
CA GLY A 68 -2.90 -3.29 -10.22
C GLY A 68 -2.60 -4.51 -9.37
N MET A 69 -1.41 -4.57 -8.77
CA MET A 69 -1.03 -5.62 -7.83
C MET A 69 -1.96 -5.61 -6.61
N HIS A 70 -2.26 -4.45 -6.05
CA HIS A 70 -3.13 -4.35 -4.90
C HIS A 70 -4.56 -4.83 -5.22
N LYS A 71 -5.16 -4.33 -6.31
CA LYS A 71 -6.54 -4.67 -6.70
C LYS A 71 -6.70 -6.10 -7.22
N TYR A 72 -5.78 -6.58 -8.03
CA TYR A 72 -5.95 -7.84 -8.78
C TYR A 72 -5.14 -9.02 -8.23
N VAL A 73 -4.17 -8.79 -7.36
CA VAL A 73 -3.36 -9.87 -6.74
C VAL A 73 -3.54 -9.89 -5.24
N MET A 74 -3.46 -8.75 -4.56
CA MET A 74 -3.56 -8.71 -3.10
C MET A 74 -4.99 -8.87 -2.61
N HIS A 75 -5.99 -8.40 -3.38
CA HIS A 75 -7.42 -8.52 -3.08
C HIS A 75 -8.17 -9.60 -3.87
N ARG A 76 -7.45 -10.48 -4.57
CA ARG A 76 -8.06 -11.61 -5.26
C ARG A 76 -7.29 -12.90 -5.01
N ARG A 77 -8.02 -13.95 -4.66
CA ARG A 77 -7.44 -15.27 -4.48
C ARG A 77 -7.10 -15.88 -5.84
N ILE A 78 -5.81 -15.98 -6.14
CA ILE A 78 -5.29 -16.63 -7.35
C ILE A 78 -4.67 -17.96 -6.95
N ASP A 79 -5.01 -19.05 -7.65
CA ASP A 79 -4.51 -20.40 -7.32
C ASP A 79 -3.09 -20.67 -7.86
N VAL A 80 -2.16 -19.80 -7.49
CA VAL A 80 -0.72 -19.93 -7.73
C VAL A 80 -0.04 -19.65 -6.41
N PHE A 81 0.79 -20.58 -5.92
CA PHE A 81 1.34 -20.55 -4.56
C PHE A 81 1.88 -19.18 -4.11
N ALA A 82 2.73 -18.55 -4.94
CA ALA A 82 3.31 -17.25 -4.62
C ALA A 82 2.28 -16.11 -4.58
N LEU A 83 1.33 -16.07 -5.52
CA LEU A 83 0.28 -15.06 -5.60
C LEU A 83 -0.75 -15.25 -4.48
N ARG A 84 -1.09 -16.50 -4.16
CA ARG A 84 -1.94 -16.86 -3.02
C ARG A 84 -1.32 -16.40 -1.71
N ALA A 85 -0.01 -16.56 -1.53
CA ALA A 85 0.68 -16.10 -0.32
C ALA A 85 0.65 -14.57 -0.15
N ILE A 86 0.54 -13.81 -1.24
CA ILE A 86 0.35 -12.35 -1.20
C ILE A 86 -1.08 -12.02 -0.73
N TYR A 87 -2.09 -12.68 -1.30
CA TYR A 87 -3.49 -12.55 -0.89
C TYR A 87 -3.71 -12.90 0.59
N GLU A 88 -3.15 -14.02 1.06
CA GLU A 88 -3.27 -14.46 2.45
C GLU A 88 -2.72 -13.40 3.43
N ARG A 89 -1.53 -12.87 3.16
CA ARG A 89 -0.92 -11.84 4.02
C ARG A 89 -1.70 -10.52 3.97
N HIS A 90 -2.30 -10.19 2.83
CA HIS A 90 -2.97 -8.91 2.65
C HIS A 90 -4.43 -8.94 3.10
N THR A 91 -5.29 -9.65 2.37
CA THR A 91 -6.73 -9.69 2.68
C THR A 91 -7.03 -10.48 3.95
N ARG A 92 -6.36 -11.62 4.18
CA ARG A 92 -6.69 -12.52 5.30
C ARG A 92 -5.90 -12.25 6.58
N GLU A 93 -4.85 -11.44 6.53
CA GLU A 93 -4.13 -10.98 7.72
C GLU A 93 -4.23 -9.47 7.91
N HIS A 94 -3.65 -8.68 7.01
CA HIS A 94 -3.56 -7.22 7.16
C HIS A 94 -4.94 -6.54 7.32
N HIS A 95 -5.91 -6.88 6.46
CA HIS A 95 -7.30 -6.37 6.52
C HIS A 95 -8.18 -7.00 7.63
N GLN A 96 -7.69 -8.02 8.31
CA GLN A 96 -8.32 -8.55 9.53
C GLN A 96 -7.71 -7.94 10.79
N TYR A 97 -6.44 -7.50 10.69
CA TYR A 97 -5.71 -6.84 11.77
C TYR A 97 -6.15 -5.38 11.93
N PHE A 98 -6.33 -4.69 10.80
CA PHE A 98 -6.71 -3.27 10.75
C PHE A 98 -8.14 -3.09 10.28
N THR A 99 -8.79 -2.04 10.78
CA THR A 99 -10.05 -1.51 10.25
C THR A 99 -9.94 0.01 10.17
N ASP A 100 -10.88 0.68 9.50
CA ASP A 100 -10.94 2.14 9.49
C ASP A 100 -11.18 2.76 10.87
N ASN A 101 -11.65 1.97 11.84
CA ASN A 101 -11.78 2.36 13.25
C ASN A 101 -10.49 2.17 14.06
N ASP A 102 -9.62 1.23 13.67
CA ASP A 102 -8.41 0.88 14.38
C ASP A 102 -7.31 0.50 13.38
N PRO A 103 -6.65 1.50 12.78
CA PRO A 103 -5.63 1.29 11.76
C PRO A 103 -4.22 1.23 12.35
N THR A 104 -4.04 1.21 13.68
CA THR A 104 -2.72 1.47 14.29
C THR A 104 -2.06 0.25 14.90
N ILE A 105 -0.73 0.20 14.80
CA ILE A 105 0.13 -0.73 15.55
C ILE A 105 0.67 -0.09 16.83
N ASP A 106 0.99 -0.93 17.82
CA ASP A 106 1.42 -0.46 19.14
C ASP A 106 2.90 -0.72 19.40
N THR A 107 3.51 -1.69 18.71
CA THR A 107 4.88 -2.13 18.96
C THR A 107 5.67 -2.38 17.66
N VAL A 108 7.00 -2.28 17.75
CA VAL A 108 7.90 -2.59 16.62
C VAL A 108 7.81 -4.03 16.14
N ARG A 109 7.33 -4.96 16.99
CA ARG A 109 7.12 -6.37 16.60
C ARG A 109 6.02 -6.48 15.53
N GLU A 110 5.05 -5.59 15.56
CA GLU A 110 3.93 -5.55 14.60
C GLU A 110 4.34 -4.98 13.24
N PHE A 111 5.57 -4.47 13.07
CA PHE A 111 6.09 -4.12 11.74
C PHE A 111 5.98 -5.28 10.74
N ARG A 112 5.88 -6.52 11.23
CA ARG A 112 5.71 -7.73 10.41
C ARG A 112 4.44 -7.71 9.54
N ILE A 113 3.36 -7.10 10.02
CA ILE A 113 2.08 -7.01 9.29
C ILE A 113 2.00 -5.80 8.35
N VAL A 114 2.87 -4.81 8.57
CA VAL A 114 2.96 -3.62 7.72
C VAL A 114 3.96 -3.89 6.59
N PHE A 115 5.26 -3.95 6.90
CA PHE A 115 6.32 -4.00 5.90
C PHE A 115 6.34 -5.27 5.05
N PHE A 116 6.56 -5.15 3.74
CA PHE A 116 6.73 -6.35 2.92
C PHE A 116 7.91 -7.18 3.41
N PRO A 117 7.80 -8.52 3.33
CA PRO A 117 8.91 -9.39 3.72
C PRO A 117 10.10 -9.21 2.77
N TRP A 118 11.32 -9.35 3.28
CA TRP A 118 12.59 -9.32 2.53
C TRP A 118 12.65 -10.09 1.19
N ARG A 119 11.81 -11.11 1.00
CA ARG A 119 11.68 -11.83 -0.28
C ARG A 119 11.16 -10.92 -1.41
N VAL A 120 10.36 -9.91 -1.08
CA VAL A 120 9.90 -8.89 -2.03
C VAL A 120 11.07 -8.02 -2.47
N LEU A 121 12.01 -7.69 -1.57
CA LEU A 121 13.24 -6.99 -1.94
C LEU A 121 14.08 -7.81 -2.93
N ALA A 122 14.15 -9.13 -2.77
CA ALA A 122 14.83 -10.01 -3.74
C ALA A 122 14.13 -10.01 -5.10
N VAL A 123 12.80 -10.08 -5.14
CA VAL A 123 12.01 -9.97 -6.38
C VAL A 123 12.24 -8.61 -7.05
N LEU A 124 12.22 -7.53 -6.27
CA LEU A 124 12.48 -6.17 -6.74
C LEU A 124 13.89 -6.05 -7.32
N GLY A 125 14.89 -6.64 -6.68
CA GLY A 125 16.27 -6.67 -7.16
C GLY A 125 16.40 -7.40 -8.48
N VAL A 126 15.86 -8.62 -8.60
CA VAL A 126 15.94 -9.42 -9.84
C VAL A 126 15.18 -8.75 -10.99
N PHE A 127 13.93 -8.35 -10.73
CA PHE A 127 13.11 -7.69 -11.74
C PHE A 127 13.69 -6.33 -12.15
N GLY A 128 14.17 -5.55 -11.17
CA GLY A 128 14.83 -4.28 -11.43
C GLY A 128 16.11 -4.46 -12.25
N LEU A 129 16.95 -5.46 -11.96
CA LEU A 129 18.14 -5.75 -12.76
C LEU A 129 17.80 -6.16 -14.19
N ALA A 130 16.71 -6.91 -14.39
CA ALA A 130 16.22 -7.23 -15.73
C ALA A 130 15.79 -5.98 -16.50
N LEU A 131 15.04 -5.08 -15.85
CA LEU A 131 14.67 -3.79 -16.45
C LEU A 131 15.89 -2.92 -16.74
N TRP A 132 16.83 -2.84 -15.80
CA TRP A 132 18.11 -2.14 -15.99
C TRP A 132 18.82 -2.67 -17.23
N TRP A 133 18.96 -4.00 -17.36
CA TRP A 133 19.64 -4.61 -18.50
C TRP A 133 18.94 -4.29 -19.81
N VAL A 134 17.61 -4.39 -19.86
CA VAL A 134 16.83 -4.04 -21.06
C VAL A 134 17.00 -2.56 -21.41
N THR A 135 16.86 -1.65 -20.45
CA THR A 135 17.03 -0.21 -20.68
C THR A 135 18.45 0.14 -21.11
N ALA A 136 19.47 -0.49 -20.54
CA ALA A 136 20.87 -0.26 -20.90
C ALA A 136 21.15 -0.63 -22.37
N ARG A 137 20.47 -1.67 -22.88
CA ARG A 137 20.59 -2.12 -24.26
C ARG A 137 19.78 -1.30 -25.25
N LEU A 138 18.66 -0.73 -24.83
CA LEU A 138 17.74 0.00 -25.70
C LEU A 138 17.97 1.53 -25.71
N ILE A 139 18.49 2.09 -24.63
CA ILE A 139 18.67 3.53 -24.45
C ILE A 139 20.15 3.83 -24.18
N ASN A 140 20.59 3.71 -22.93
CA ASN A 140 21.97 3.81 -22.48
C ASN A 140 22.06 3.43 -21.00
N THR A 141 23.29 3.38 -20.46
CA THR A 141 23.55 3.00 -19.07
C THR A 141 23.04 4.00 -18.04
N ASP A 142 23.11 5.30 -18.32
CA ASP A 142 22.60 6.34 -17.40
C ASP A 142 21.07 6.22 -17.23
N ALA A 143 20.34 6.03 -18.34
CA ALA A 143 18.90 5.74 -18.34
C ALA A 143 18.58 4.47 -17.53
N ALA A 144 19.37 3.41 -17.69
CA ALA A 144 19.18 2.17 -16.96
C ALA A 144 19.31 2.36 -15.45
N TYR A 145 20.35 3.07 -14.99
CA TYR A 145 20.53 3.40 -13.58
C TYR A 145 19.40 4.28 -13.05
N ILE A 146 18.93 5.27 -13.82
CA ILE A 146 17.79 6.11 -13.47
C ILE A 146 16.50 5.30 -13.32
N VAL A 147 16.21 4.39 -14.26
CA VAL A 147 15.05 3.48 -14.17
C VAL A 147 15.13 2.63 -12.90
N TYR A 148 16.29 2.00 -12.66
CA TYR A 148 16.47 1.11 -11.51
C TYR A 148 16.34 1.85 -10.18
N MET A 149 17.03 3.00 -10.02
CA MET A 149 16.95 3.76 -8.77
C MET A 149 15.56 4.37 -8.54
N THR A 150 14.82 4.71 -9.61
CA THR A 150 13.43 5.17 -9.50
C THR A 150 12.53 4.06 -8.96
N LEU A 151 12.70 2.83 -9.46
CA LEU A 151 11.96 1.67 -8.98
C LEU A 151 12.26 1.35 -7.51
N VAL A 152 13.54 1.41 -7.11
CA VAL A 152 13.93 1.25 -5.70
C VAL A 152 13.38 2.38 -4.83
N GLY A 153 13.48 3.63 -5.29
CA GLY A 153 12.96 4.80 -4.58
C GLY A 153 11.44 4.74 -4.39
N HIS A 154 10.70 4.32 -5.41
CA HIS A 154 9.26 4.11 -5.33
C HIS A 154 8.89 3.07 -4.27
N TYR A 155 9.62 1.94 -4.21
CA TYR A 155 9.42 0.93 -3.17
C TYR A 155 9.69 1.46 -1.75
N LEU A 156 10.77 2.23 -1.54
CA LEU A 156 11.06 2.81 -0.23
C LEU A 156 10.02 3.86 0.20
N ILE A 157 9.49 4.64 -0.74
CA ILE A 157 8.39 5.57 -0.49
C ILE A 157 7.12 4.80 -0.11
N TYR A 158 6.79 3.72 -0.82
CA TYR A 158 5.67 2.85 -0.49
C TYR A 158 5.75 2.37 0.96
N GLU A 159 6.87 1.80 1.38
CA GLU A 159 7.06 1.28 2.74
C GLU A 159 6.97 2.40 3.80
N ALA A 160 7.55 3.57 3.50
CA ALA A 160 7.48 4.73 4.39
C ALA A 160 6.03 5.20 4.57
N PHE A 161 5.29 5.34 3.47
CA PHE A 161 3.90 5.80 3.48
C PHE A 161 3.01 4.76 4.18
N HIS A 162 3.22 3.47 3.90
CA HIS A 162 2.51 2.38 4.57
C HIS A 162 2.68 2.43 6.08
N LEU A 163 3.92 2.57 6.58
CA LEU A 163 4.16 2.74 8.02
C LEU A 163 3.46 3.99 8.55
N CYS A 164 3.56 5.12 7.84
CA CYS A 164 2.88 6.35 8.25
C CYS A 164 1.36 6.19 8.32
N CYS A 165 0.75 5.25 7.58
CA CYS A 165 -0.68 4.94 7.68
C CYS A 165 -1.04 4.14 8.95
N HIS A 166 -0.08 3.42 9.54
CA HIS A 166 -0.31 2.51 10.67
C HIS A 166 0.31 2.94 12.00
N VAL A 167 1.04 4.04 12.06
CA VAL A 167 1.49 4.59 13.36
C VAL A 167 0.37 5.37 14.06
N HIS A 168 0.52 5.59 15.36
CA HIS A 168 -0.35 6.49 16.12
C HIS A 168 -0.31 7.91 15.60
N GLU A 169 -1.43 8.61 15.75
CA GLU A 169 -1.59 9.99 15.31
C GLU A 169 -0.55 10.91 15.98
N ASN A 170 0.09 11.75 15.17
CA ASN A 170 1.05 12.75 15.64
C ASN A 170 1.10 13.93 14.65
N TRP A 171 1.86 14.97 14.99
CA TRP A 171 1.95 16.17 14.17
C TRP A 171 2.43 15.88 12.74
N PHE A 172 3.37 14.96 12.55
CA PHE A 172 3.96 14.67 11.25
C PHE A 172 2.94 14.02 10.30
N VAL A 173 2.32 12.91 10.71
CA VAL A 173 1.35 12.20 9.85
C VAL A 173 0.07 12.99 9.59
N ARG A 174 -0.28 13.92 10.49
CA ARG A 174 -1.45 14.79 10.34
C ARG A 174 -1.22 15.94 9.34
N ASN A 175 -0.02 16.53 9.32
CA ASN A 175 0.20 17.82 8.66
C ASN A 175 1.08 17.76 7.41
N VAL A 176 1.94 16.75 7.27
CA VAL A 176 2.81 16.67 6.09
C VAL A 176 1.98 16.29 4.86
N PRO A 177 2.01 17.09 3.77
CA PRO A 177 1.31 16.77 2.54
C PRO A 177 1.69 15.40 1.98
N PHE A 178 0.80 14.79 1.21
CA PHE A 178 0.88 13.41 0.71
C PHE A 178 0.78 12.36 1.82
N ILE A 179 1.51 12.50 2.93
CA ILE A 179 1.44 11.58 4.07
C ILE A 179 0.05 11.63 4.70
N ASN A 180 -0.46 12.82 4.95
CA ASN A 180 -1.79 12.98 5.53
C ASN A 180 -2.91 12.52 4.58
N THR A 181 -2.76 12.81 3.29
CA THR A 181 -3.63 12.33 2.21
C THR A 181 -3.67 10.81 2.17
N ILE A 182 -2.50 10.16 2.10
CA ILE A 182 -2.42 8.72 1.90
C ILE A 182 -2.84 7.97 3.16
N ARG A 183 -2.56 8.51 4.34
CA ARG A 183 -3.05 7.97 5.61
C ARG A 183 -4.56 7.95 5.66
N ARG A 184 -5.23 9.04 5.27
CA ARG A 184 -6.70 9.06 5.17
C ARG A 184 -7.20 8.11 4.09
N HIS A 185 -6.57 8.12 2.91
CA HIS A 185 -6.92 7.26 1.77
C HIS A 185 -6.86 5.77 2.14
N HIS A 186 -5.78 5.35 2.80
CA HIS A 186 -5.57 3.99 3.24
C HIS A 186 -6.42 3.62 4.47
N THR A 187 -6.67 4.56 5.39
CA THR A 187 -7.63 4.32 6.48
C THR A 187 -9.03 4.07 5.90
N ALA A 188 -9.46 4.83 4.90
CA ALA A 188 -10.71 4.58 4.19
C ALA A 188 -10.67 3.23 3.43
N HIS A 189 -9.53 2.87 2.83
CA HIS A 189 -9.32 1.54 2.25
C HIS A 189 -9.55 0.41 3.28
N HIS A 190 -9.19 0.59 4.55
CA HIS A 190 -9.43 -0.39 5.62
C HIS A 190 -10.91 -0.51 6.05
N ASN A 191 -11.82 0.29 5.49
CA ASN A 191 -13.23 0.06 5.71
C ASN A 191 -13.68 -1.21 4.97
N GLN A 192 -14.09 -2.21 5.76
CA GLN A 192 -14.38 -3.55 5.26
C GLN A 192 -15.48 -3.60 4.20
N GLY A 193 -16.35 -2.59 4.10
CA GLY A 193 -17.37 -2.51 3.07
C GLY A 193 -16.85 -2.08 1.70
N ILE A 194 -15.68 -1.43 1.62
CA ILE A 194 -15.14 -0.89 0.36
C ILE A 194 -13.73 -1.41 0.02
N MET A 195 -13.02 -2.02 0.98
CA MET A 195 -11.60 -2.40 0.90
C MET A 195 -11.23 -3.23 -0.33
N MET A 196 -12.16 -4.05 -0.81
CA MET A 196 -11.91 -4.93 -1.97
C MET A 196 -11.94 -4.19 -3.32
N HIS A 197 -12.42 -2.93 -3.35
CA HIS A 197 -12.78 -2.23 -4.58
C HIS A 197 -12.08 -0.89 -4.76
N LEU A 198 -11.90 -0.15 -3.66
CA LEU A 198 -11.49 1.26 -3.67
C LEU A 198 -10.19 1.49 -2.89
N ASN A 199 -9.52 2.59 -3.23
CA ASN A 199 -8.35 3.16 -2.56
C ASN A 199 -7.12 2.22 -2.54
N MET A 200 -6.70 1.80 -3.72
CA MET A 200 -5.67 0.77 -3.92
C MET A 200 -4.24 1.32 -3.90
N ASN A 201 -4.03 2.58 -4.20
CA ASN A 201 -2.71 3.18 -4.06
C ASN A 201 -2.38 3.42 -2.58
N LEU A 202 -1.13 3.14 -2.24
CA LEU A 202 -0.49 3.44 -0.95
C LEU A 202 0.69 4.39 -1.10
N THR A 203 1.10 4.75 -2.32
CA THR A 203 1.98 5.90 -2.57
C THR A 203 1.15 7.16 -2.87
N PHE A 204 0.98 7.49 -4.14
CA PHE A 204 0.17 8.61 -4.59
C PHE A 204 -1.12 8.08 -5.23
N PRO A 205 -2.31 8.62 -4.93
CA PRO A 205 -3.58 8.11 -5.49
C PRO A 205 -3.82 8.51 -6.96
N VAL A 206 -2.80 8.43 -7.82
CA VAL A 206 -2.87 8.79 -9.24
C VAL A 206 -3.66 7.74 -10.02
N ALA A 207 -3.30 6.46 -9.88
CA ALA A 207 -4.04 5.39 -10.56
C ALA A 207 -5.46 5.26 -9.99
N ASP A 208 -5.68 5.41 -8.68
CA ASP A 208 -7.04 5.45 -8.11
C ASP A 208 -7.91 6.56 -8.71
N TRP A 209 -7.36 7.76 -8.87
CA TRP A 209 -8.06 8.87 -9.52
C TRP A 209 -8.39 8.53 -10.99
N LEU A 210 -7.40 8.07 -11.75
CA LEU A 210 -7.59 7.82 -13.19
C LEU A 210 -8.56 6.65 -13.44
N MET A 211 -8.42 5.57 -12.67
CA MET A 211 -9.22 4.35 -12.78
C MET A 211 -10.58 4.46 -12.08
N LYS A 212 -10.88 5.61 -11.48
CA LYS A 212 -12.12 5.88 -10.73
C LYS A 212 -12.36 4.89 -9.59
N THR A 213 -11.28 4.45 -8.94
CA THR A 213 -11.31 3.56 -7.77
C THR A 213 -11.03 4.29 -6.46
N SER A 214 -11.20 5.61 -6.43
CA SER A 214 -11.16 6.40 -5.20
C SER A 214 -12.54 6.48 -4.53
N ASP A 215 -12.57 6.55 -3.20
CA ASP A 215 -13.77 6.90 -2.44
C ASP A 215 -14.13 8.39 -2.54
N LEU A 216 -13.19 9.23 -3.02
CA LEU A 216 -13.35 10.67 -3.19
C LEU A 216 -13.87 11.05 -4.58
N LYS A 217 -14.72 12.08 -4.63
CA LYS A 217 -15.15 12.73 -5.89
C LYS A 217 -14.40 14.05 -6.10
N ARG A 218 -13.14 13.97 -6.54
CA ARG A 218 -12.26 15.14 -6.80
C ARG A 218 -11.45 15.01 -8.10
N GLY A 219 -10.79 16.08 -8.53
CA GLY A 219 -9.76 16.04 -9.58
C GLY A 219 -8.42 15.49 -9.04
N LEU A 220 -7.42 15.33 -9.91
CA LEU A 220 -6.09 14.78 -9.55
C LEU A 220 -5.44 15.54 -8.39
N LEU A 221 -5.35 16.87 -8.45
CA LEU A 221 -4.77 17.67 -7.38
C LEU A 221 -5.53 17.51 -6.06
N GLY A 222 -6.86 17.40 -6.12
CA GLY A 222 -7.69 17.14 -4.96
C GLY A 222 -7.44 15.77 -4.35
N HIS A 223 -7.06 14.76 -5.13
CA HIS A 223 -6.65 13.45 -4.63
C HIS A 223 -5.26 13.48 -4.01
N LEU A 224 -4.29 14.17 -4.63
CA LEU A 224 -2.91 14.23 -4.13
C LEU A 224 -2.78 15.05 -2.84
N PHE A 225 -3.57 16.12 -2.71
CA PHE A 225 -3.50 17.08 -1.60
C PHE A 225 -4.80 17.13 -0.79
N ASN A 226 -5.54 16.02 -0.69
CA ASN A 226 -6.78 15.98 0.08
C ASN A 226 -6.56 16.23 1.59
N GLY A 227 -5.44 15.76 2.13
CA GLY A 227 -5.27 15.60 3.56
C GLY A 227 -6.33 14.68 4.16
N TYR A 228 -6.77 14.98 5.39
CA TYR A 228 -7.75 14.21 6.15
C TYR A 228 -9.21 14.52 5.80
N ASP A 229 -9.46 15.33 4.78
CA ASP A 229 -10.81 15.79 4.44
C ASP A 229 -11.74 14.64 3.99
N GLU A 230 -12.91 14.54 4.60
CA GLU A 230 -13.96 13.57 4.27
C GLU A 230 -15.18 14.19 3.56
N THR A 231 -15.20 15.51 3.37
CA THR A 231 -16.34 16.22 2.74
C THR A 231 -16.61 15.76 1.31
N HIS A 232 -15.57 15.31 0.61
CA HIS A 232 -15.59 14.88 -0.78
C HIS A 232 -15.85 13.37 -0.96
N ILE A 233 -16.16 12.62 0.10
CA ILE A 233 -16.56 11.20 -0.01
C ILE A 233 -17.80 11.11 -0.91
N ARG A 234 -17.74 10.21 -1.87
CA ARG A 234 -18.86 9.87 -2.77
C ARG A 234 -20.14 9.57 -1.96
N PRO A 235 -21.24 10.31 -2.16
CA PRO A 235 -22.44 10.17 -1.34
C PRO A 235 -22.99 8.74 -1.27
N GLU A 236 -22.91 8.00 -2.37
CA GLU A 236 -23.36 6.61 -2.48
C GLU A 236 -22.55 5.62 -1.62
N LEU A 237 -21.32 5.97 -1.22
CA LEU A 237 -20.48 5.13 -0.38
C LEU A 237 -20.71 5.35 1.12
N LYS A 238 -21.20 6.52 1.52
CA LYS A 238 -21.37 6.88 2.94
C LYS A 238 -22.23 5.86 3.72
N PRO A 239 -23.37 5.37 3.20
CA PRO A 239 -24.16 4.36 3.90
C PRO A 239 -23.41 3.04 4.08
N ILE A 240 -22.59 2.65 3.11
CA ILE A 240 -21.78 1.42 3.16
C ILE A 240 -20.70 1.59 4.23
N ILE A 241 -19.91 2.66 4.15
CA ILE A 241 -18.83 2.98 5.09
C ILE A 241 -19.36 3.00 6.53
N GLN A 242 -20.47 3.71 6.78
CA GLN A 242 -21.06 3.82 8.11
C GLN A 242 -21.52 2.46 8.65
N ARG A 243 -22.11 1.61 7.80
CA ARG A 243 -22.59 0.29 8.20
C ARG A 243 -21.44 -0.61 8.66
N PHE A 244 -20.36 -0.65 7.90
CA PHE A 244 -19.20 -1.51 8.16
C PHE A 244 -18.27 -0.98 9.29
N ARG A 245 -18.57 0.16 9.91
CA ARG A 245 -17.92 0.63 11.14
C ARG A 245 -18.46 -0.01 12.42
N THR A 246 -19.58 -0.74 12.35
CA THR A 246 -20.22 -1.35 13.52
C THR A 246 -19.71 -2.76 13.77
N SER A 247 -19.37 -3.10 15.02
CA SER A 247 -18.88 -4.44 15.38
C SER A 247 -19.88 -5.53 14.99
N GLN A 248 -21.19 -5.27 15.14
CA GLN A 248 -22.25 -6.19 14.70
C GLN A 248 -22.12 -6.54 13.21
N THR A 249 -22.03 -5.53 12.33
CA THR A 249 -21.88 -5.77 10.88
C THR A 249 -20.58 -6.49 10.56
N GLN A 250 -19.48 -6.15 11.23
CA GLN A 250 -18.18 -6.80 11.03
C GLN A 250 -18.19 -8.28 11.44
N GLU A 251 -19.00 -8.65 12.44
CA GLU A 251 -19.16 -10.03 12.88
C GLU A 251 -20.08 -10.82 11.96
N GLU A 252 -21.22 -10.25 11.57
CA GLU A 252 -22.26 -10.92 10.78
C GLU A 252 -21.97 -10.96 9.27
N ARG A 253 -21.31 -9.92 8.73
CA ARG A 253 -21.20 -9.69 7.28
C ARG A 253 -19.78 -9.63 6.76
N VAL A 254 -18.75 -9.95 7.55
CA VAL A 254 -17.36 -9.95 7.08
C VAL A 254 -16.70 -11.31 7.31
N THR A 255 -16.25 -11.91 6.21
CA THR A 255 -15.48 -13.16 6.20
C THR A 255 -13.97 -12.85 6.18
N LEU A 256 -13.14 -13.89 6.22
CA LEU A 256 -11.70 -13.71 6.00
C LEU A 256 -11.39 -13.22 4.58
N ASP A 257 -12.23 -13.56 3.60
CA ASP A 257 -12.00 -13.27 2.20
C ASP A 257 -12.61 -11.93 1.74
N GLY A 258 -13.35 -11.25 2.63
CA GLY A 258 -13.99 -9.96 2.36
C GLY A 258 -15.43 -9.83 2.89
N PRO A 259 -16.09 -8.69 2.63
CA PRO A 259 -17.46 -8.43 3.04
C PRO A 259 -18.50 -9.20 2.21
N LEU A 260 -19.61 -9.57 2.86
CA LEU A 260 -20.84 -10.05 2.23
C LEU A 260 -21.72 -8.86 1.87
N LEU A 261 -21.50 -8.28 0.69
CA LEU A 261 -22.23 -7.11 0.19
C LEU A 261 -23.56 -7.50 -0.45
N SER A 262 -24.59 -6.67 -0.25
CA SER A 262 -25.86 -6.78 -0.98
C SER A 262 -25.67 -6.39 -2.46
N MET A 263 -26.62 -6.74 -3.33
CA MET A 263 -26.57 -6.35 -4.73
C MET A 263 -26.53 -4.82 -4.91
N GLU A 264 -27.22 -4.06 -4.07
CA GLU A 264 -27.22 -2.60 -4.10
C GLU A 264 -25.85 -2.03 -3.69
N GLU A 265 -25.24 -2.58 -2.64
CA GLU A 265 -23.91 -2.17 -2.18
C GLU A 265 -22.84 -2.49 -3.23
N GLN A 266 -22.90 -3.66 -3.87
CA GLN A 266 -21.99 -4.01 -4.98
C GLN A 266 -22.13 -3.02 -6.14
N LYS A 267 -23.36 -2.68 -6.53
CA LYS A 267 -23.63 -1.71 -7.61
C LYS A 267 -23.11 -0.31 -7.29
N ALA A 268 -23.15 0.12 -6.03
CA ALA A 268 -22.65 1.42 -5.61
C ALA A 268 -21.10 1.53 -5.68
N LEU A 269 -20.40 0.40 -5.57
CA LEU A 269 -18.94 0.34 -5.63
C LEU A 269 -18.37 0.43 -7.06
N GLY A 270 -19.21 0.23 -8.08
CA GLY A 270 -18.83 0.28 -9.49
C GLY A 270 -18.55 -1.11 -10.05
#